data_AF-A0A674HBL9-F1
#
_entry.id   AF-A0A674HBL9-F1
#
_cell.length_a   1.000
_cell.length_b   1.000
_cell.length_c   1.000
_cell.angle_alpha   90.00
_cell.angle_beta   90.00
_cell.angle_gamma   90.00
#
_symmetry.space_group_name_H-M   'P 1'
#
loop_
_entity.id
_entity.type
_entity.pdbx_description
1 polymer ?
#
loop_
_entity_poly.entity_id
_entity_poly.type
_entity_poly.pdbx_seq_one_letter_code
_entity_poly.pdbx_strand_id
1 'polypeptide(L)'
;MDRDSAEGGRGGAADLVSALPPEISCRIFSGLDVESLCHASVACKGWHRLIEGSERLWRRHCLAVRAVCQREIDGDRGHGYSWKITLLRNYWKSKVKQEWLSGKYSNIPSQFSLPDKSMYPMDVDTWGEILEAELER
;
A
#
# COMPACT_ATOMS: atom_id res chain seq x y z
N MET A 1 -39.30 16.52 -44.19
CA MET A 1 -38.86 17.78 -43.56
C MET A 1 -39.07 17.66 -42.06
N ASP A 2 -38.37 16.73 -41.42
CA ASP A 2 -36.95 16.84 -41.03
C ASP A 2 -36.76 17.87 -39.91
N ARG A 3 -36.63 17.41 -38.67
CA ARG A 3 -35.29 17.19 -38.12
C ARG A 3 -35.32 16.44 -36.80
N ASP A 4 -34.72 15.27 -36.90
CA ASP A 4 -34.20 14.40 -35.87
C ASP A 4 -33.09 15.07 -35.04
N SER A 5 -32.90 14.55 -33.82
CA SER A 5 -31.64 14.46 -33.07
C SER A 5 -30.94 15.72 -32.55
N ALA A 6 -30.81 15.80 -31.22
CA ALA A 6 -29.51 15.60 -30.56
C ALA A 6 -29.67 15.56 -29.02
N GLU A 7 -30.00 14.39 -28.49
CA GLU A 7 -29.53 14.04 -27.14
C GLU A 7 -28.01 13.87 -27.24
N GLY A 8 -27.29 14.91 -26.82
CA GLY A 8 -25.84 14.87 -26.65
C GLY A 8 -25.46 13.95 -25.50
N GLY A 9 -25.52 12.64 -25.75
CA GLY A 9 -24.87 11.64 -24.92
C GLY A 9 -23.39 11.96 -24.85
N ARG A 10 -22.95 12.56 -23.73
CA ARG A 10 -21.54 12.58 -23.34
C ARG A 10 -21.12 11.13 -23.13
N GLY A 11 -20.64 10.50 -24.21
CA GLY A 11 -19.83 9.29 -24.15
C GLY A 11 -18.54 9.62 -23.42
N GLY A 12 -18.59 9.62 -22.09
CA GLY A 12 -17.39 9.54 -21.28
C GLY A 12 -16.70 8.24 -21.68
N ALA A 13 -15.41 8.32 -22.02
CA ALA A 13 -14.59 7.14 -22.28
C ALA A 13 -14.87 6.12 -21.18
N ALA A 14 -15.44 4.97 -21.54
CA ALA A 14 -15.80 3.95 -20.58
C ALA A 14 -14.53 3.61 -19.77
N ASP A 15 -14.62 3.73 -18.46
CA ASP A 15 -13.51 3.38 -17.57
C ASP A 15 -13.11 1.93 -17.86
N LEU A 16 -11.89 1.71 -18.33
CA LEU A 16 -11.40 0.39 -18.72
C LEU A 16 -11.61 -0.62 -17.59
N VAL A 17 -11.40 -0.20 -16.34
CA VAL A 17 -11.60 -1.05 -15.15
C VAL A 17 -13.06 -1.46 -14.96
N SER A 18 -14.02 -0.60 -15.34
CA SER A 18 -15.45 -0.89 -15.27
C SER A 18 -15.93 -1.84 -16.37
N ALA A 19 -15.18 -1.96 -17.47
CA ALA A 19 -15.44 -2.92 -18.55
C ALA A 19 -14.77 -4.29 -18.31
N LEU A 20 -13.87 -4.40 -17.33
CA LEU A 20 -13.12 -5.61 -17.03
C LEU A 20 -13.84 -6.51 -16.02
N PRO A 21 -13.65 -7.85 -16.08
CA PRO A 21 -14.02 -8.73 -14.99
C PRO A 21 -13.31 -8.33 -13.68
N PRO A 22 -13.98 -8.46 -12.51
CA PRO A 22 -13.42 -8.08 -11.21
C PRO A 22 -12.06 -8.69 -10.91
N GLU A 23 -11.80 -9.92 -11.38
CA GLU A 23 -10.53 -10.62 -11.19
C GLU A 23 -9.37 -9.93 -11.90
N ILE A 24 -9.62 -9.40 -13.10
CA ILE A 24 -8.61 -8.69 -13.91
C ILE A 24 -8.33 -7.33 -13.29
N SER A 25 -9.38 -6.59 -12.92
CA SER A 25 -9.24 -5.32 -12.18
C SER A 25 -8.47 -5.51 -10.88
N CYS A 26 -8.76 -6.57 -10.13
CA CYS A 26 -8.01 -6.93 -8.93
C CYS A 26 -6.54 -7.22 -9.22
N ARG A 27 -6.19 -7.91 -10.32
CA ARG A 27 -4.79 -8.16 -10.71
C ARG A 27 -4.06 -6.86 -11.06
N ILE A 28 -4.71 -5.95 -11.78
CA ILE A 28 -4.15 -4.63 -12.12
C ILE A 28 -3.83 -3.86 -10.84
N PHE A 29 -4.81 -3.70 -9.95
CA PHE A 29 -4.60 -2.98 -8.69
C PHE A 29 -3.58 -3.65 -7.77
N SER A 30 -3.44 -4.98 -7.84
CA SER A 30 -2.42 -5.70 -7.07
C SER A 30 -0.98 -5.39 -7.51
N GLY A 31 -0.80 -4.82 -8.70
CA GLY A 31 0.51 -4.39 -9.22
C GLY A 31 0.94 -3.01 -8.75
N LEU A 32 0.04 -2.24 -8.12
CA LEU A 32 0.35 -0.93 -7.55
C LEU A 32 1.04 -1.08 -6.20
N ASP A 33 1.95 -0.16 -5.88
CA ASP A 33 2.35 0.00 -4.49
C ASP A 33 1.20 0.57 -3.64
N VAL A 34 1.32 0.51 -2.31
CA VAL A 34 0.24 0.91 -1.40
C VAL A 34 -0.14 2.38 -1.58
N GLU A 35 0.83 3.24 -1.87
CA GLU A 35 0.61 4.68 -2.08
C GLU A 35 -0.18 4.95 -3.36
N SER A 36 0.25 4.37 -4.48
CA SER A 36 -0.44 4.41 -5.76
C SER A 36 -1.82 3.77 -5.68
N LEU A 37 -1.99 2.72 -4.87
CA LEU A 37 -3.28 2.09 -4.62
C LEU A 37 -4.24 3.03 -3.86
N CYS A 38 -3.74 3.76 -2.85
CA CYS A 38 -4.50 4.78 -2.15
C CYS A 38 -4.89 5.94 -3.08
N HIS A 39 -3.99 6.37 -3.98
CA HIS A 39 -4.35 7.37 -5.00
C HIS A 39 -5.39 6.84 -5.98
N ALA A 40 -5.29 5.58 -6.41
CA ALA A 40 -6.27 4.94 -7.28
C ALA A 40 -7.65 4.82 -6.60
N SER A 41 -7.72 4.57 -5.30
CA SER A 41 -8.99 4.43 -4.58
C SER A 41 -9.80 5.72 -4.47
N VAL A 42 -9.14 6.88 -4.65
CA VAL A 42 -9.80 8.20 -4.64
C VAL A 42 -10.02 8.77 -6.05
N ALA A 43 -9.53 8.10 -7.09
CA ALA A 43 -9.62 8.60 -8.47
C ALA A 43 -11.06 8.64 -9.01
N CYS A 44 -11.86 7.61 -8.74
CA CYS A 44 -13.29 7.59 -9.10
C CYS A 44 -14.11 6.63 -8.22
N LYS A 45 -15.44 6.79 -8.23
CA LYS A 45 -16.37 5.94 -7.43
C LYS A 45 -16.32 4.45 -7.79
N GLY A 46 -16.02 4.11 -9.05
CA GLY A 46 -15.92 2.72 -9.50
C GLY A 46 -14.68 2.04 -8.92
N TRP A 47 -13.53 2.68 -9.07
CA TRP A 47 -12.25 2.20 -8.54
C TRP A 47 -12.27 2.13 -7.02
N HIS A 48 -12.86 3.13 -6.36
CA HIS A 48 -13.09 3.13 -4.93
C HIS A 48 -13.78 1.85 -4.47
N ARG A 49 -14.94 1.51 -5.07
CA ARG A 49 -15.70 0.30 -4.68
C ARG A 49 -14.90 -0.98 -4.91
N LEU A 50 -14.17 -1.08 -6.02
CA LEU A 50 -13.38 -2.27 -6.36
C LEU A 50 -12.18 -2.45 -5.42
N ILE A 51 -11.47 -1.38 -5.12
CA ILE A 51 -10.29 -1.41 -4.24
C ILE A 51 -10.72 -1.63 -2.79
N GLU A 52 -11.66 -0.84 -2.29
CA GLU A 52 -12.13 -0.90 -0.90
C GLU A 52 -12.84 -2.23 -0.59
N GLY A 53 -13.62 -2.76 -1.54
CA GLY A 53 -14.32 -4.04 -1.36
C GLY A 53 -13.46 -5.29 -1.52
N SER A 54 -12.18 -5.16 -1.90
CA SER A 54 -11.32 -6.31 -2.21
C SER A 54 -10.43 -6.73 -1.04
N GLU A 55 -10.95 -7.57 -0.15
CA GLU A 55 -10.16 -8.17 0.95
C GLU A 55 -8.92 -8.93 0.43
N ARG A 56 -9.01 -9.56 -0.75
CA ARG A 56 -7.88 -10.28 -1.37
C ARG A 56 -6.74 -9.34 -1.73
N LEU A 57 -7.06 -8.15 -2.22
CA LEU A 57 -6.08 -7.13 -2.59
C LEU A 57 -5.33 -6.65 -1.34
N TRP A 58 -6.07 -6.22 -0.31
CA TRP A 58 -5.47 -5.76 0.95
C TRP A 58 -4.65 -6.86 1.63
N ARG A 59 -5.14 -8.10 1.63
CA ARG A 59 -4.41 -9.27 2.16
C ARG A 59 -3.07 -9.44 1.46
N ARG A 60 -3.01 -9.32 0.13
CA ARG A 60 -1.76 -9.48 -0.63
C ARG A 60 -0.71 -8.47 -0.18
N HIS A 61 -1.08 -7.18 -0.06
CA HIS A 61 -0.17 -6.15 0.41
C HIS A 61 0.23 -6.35 1.88
N CYS A 62 -0.70 -6.78 2.74
CA CYS A 62 -0.37 -7.15 4.12
C CYS A 62 0.65 -8.28 4.20
N LEU A 63 0.55 -9.31 3.35
CA LEU A 63 1.51 -10.41 3.36
C LEU A 63 2.92 -9.97 2.94
N ALA A 64 3.02 -9.01 2.02
CA ALA A 64 4.32 -8.41 1.68
C ALA A 64 4.91 -7.64 2.87
N VAL A 65 4.09 -6.84 3.57
CA VAL A 65 4.51 -6.12 4.78
C VAL A 65 4.86 -7.08 5.93
N ARG A 66 4.15 -8.20 6.06
CA ARG A 66 4.38 -9.23 7.08
C ARG A 66 5.77 -9.86 7.01
N ALA A 67 6.42 -9.85 5.84
CA ALA A 67 7.80 -10.32 5.72
C ALA A 67 8.80 -9.47 6.53
N VAL A 68 8.42 -8.25 6.90
CA VAL A 68 9.25 -7.26 7.62
C VAL A 68 8.71 -7.01 9.04
N CYS A 69 7.39 -6.89 9.15
CA CYS A 69 6.66 -6.58 10.39
C CYS A 69 5.74 -7.74 10.78
N GLN A 70 6.32 -8.95 10.94
CA GLN A 70 5.51 -10.14 11.23
C GLN A 70 4.72 -9.98 12.53
N ARG A 71 5.39 -9.56 13.62
CA ARG A 71 4.79 -9.42 14.96
C ARG A 71 3.61 -8.47 14.95
N GLU A 72 3.73 -7.33 14.28
CA GLU A 72 2.70 -6.31 14.24
C GLU A 72 1.51 -6.74 13.38
N ILE A 73 1.77 -7.36 12.22
CA ILE A 73 0.71 -7.87 11.36
C ILE A 73 -0.05 -9.00 12.06
N ASP A 74 0.64 -9.99 12.62
CA ASP A 74 0.01 -11.11 13.32
C ASP A 74 -0.76 -10.63 14.55
N GLY A 75 -0.21 -9.65 15.28
CA GLY A 75 -0.88 -8.96 16.37
C GLY A 75 -2.20 -8.31 15.93
N ASP A 76 -2.18 -7.42 14.94
CA ASP A 76 -3.39 -6.74 14.45
C ASP A 76 -4.44 -7.74 13.92
N ARG A 77 -3.99 -8.83 13.27
CA ARG A 77 -4.89 -9.91 12.82
C ARG A 77 -5.52 -10.65 13.99
N GLY A 78 -4.77 -10.91 15.06
CA GLY A 78 -5.27 -11.50 16.31
C GLY A 78 -6.31 -10.62 17.02
N HIS A 79 -6.20 -9.30 16.89
CA HIS A 79 -7.18 -8.34 17.42
C HIS A 79 -8.43 -8.17 16.52
N GLY A 80 -8.50 -8.87 15.39
CA GLY A 80 -9.68 -8.86 14.52
C GLY A 80 -9.77 -7.67 13.56
N TYR A 81 -8.70 -6.89 13.37
CA TYR A 81 -8.70 -5.83 12.36
C TYR A 81 -8.86 -6.40 10.94
N SER A 82 -9.47 -5.64 10.03
CA SER A 82 -9.53 -6.02 8.60
C SER A 82 -8.16 -5.92 7.94
N TRP A 83 -7.95 -6.58 6.80
CA TRP A 83 -6.66 -6.53 6.10
C TRP A 83 -6.27 -5.09 5.72
N LYS A 84 -7.24 -4.27 5.33
CA LYS A 84 -7.00 -2.85 5.05
C LYS A 84 -6.48 -2.12 6.29
N ILE A 85 -7.16 -2.25 7.42
CA ILE A 85 -6.78 -1.54 8.64
C ILE A 85 -5.41 -2.01 9.13
N THR A 86 -5.17 -3.32 9.13
CA THR A 86 -3.86 -3.91 9.44
C THR A 86 -2.76 -3.36 8.53
N LEU A 87 -3.00 -3.24 7.21
CA LEU A 87 -2.01 -2.67 6.29
C LEU A 87 -1.69 -1.22 6.62
N LEU A 88 -2.72 -0.38 6.76
CA LEU A 88 -2.55 1.05 6.95
C LEU A 88 -1.85 1.39 8.28
N ARG A 89 -2.13 0.63 9.34
CA ARG A 89 -1.45 0.77 10.64
C ARG A 89 0.04 0.47 10.58
N ASN A 90 0.44 -0.47 9.74
CA ASN A 90 1.82 -1.00 9.71
C ASN A 90 2.64 -0.54 8.51
N TYR A 91 2.04 0.18 7.55
CA TYR A 91 2.71 0.55 6.30
C TYR A 91 3.99 1.37 6.52
N TRP A 92 3.90 2.51 7.23
CA TRP A 92 5.06 3.36 7.45
C TRP A 92 6.14 2.69 8.30
N LYS A 93 5.72 1.96 9.34
CA LYS A 93 6.63 1.16 10.17
C LYS A 93 7.44 0.19 9.30
N SER A 94 6.75 -0.55 8.44
CA SER A 94 7.37 -1.53 7.55
C SER A 94 8.28 -0.92 6.49
N LYS A 95 7.90 0.25 5.94
CA LYS A 95 8.70 0.95 4.93
C LYS A 95 10.02 1.40 5.51
N VAL A 96 10.00 2.07 6.67
CA VAL A 96 11.22 2.52 7.35
C VAL A 96 12.07 1.33 7.78
N LYS A 97 11.47 0.31 8.41
CA LYS A 97 12.19 -0.90 8.81
C LYS A 97 12.86 -1.59 7.61
N GLN A 98 12.16 -1.75 6.49
CA GLN A 98 12.71 -2.35 5.27
C GLN A 98 13.86 -1.52 4.70
N GLU A 99 13.77 -0.19 4.70
CA GLU A 99 14.85 0.68 4.22
C GLU A 99 16.11 0.52 5.05
N TRP A 100 16.01 0.49 6.38
CA TRP A 100 17.13 0.18 7.25
C TRP A 100 17.70 -1.22 6.99
N LEU A 101 16.85 -2.26 7.02
CA LEU A 101 17.28 -3.65 6.80
C LEU A 101 17.87 -3.90 5.41
N SER A 102 17.51 -3.09 4.41
CA SER A 102 18.13 -3.17 3.07
C SER A 102 19.57 -2.63 3.03
N GLY A 103 20.05 -1.99 4.10
CA GLY A 103 21.34 -1.32 4.15
C GLY A 103 21.35 0.04 3.46
N LYS A 104 20.17 0.61 3.17
CA LYS A 104 20.04 1.92 2.50
C LYS A 104 20.79 3.04 3.21
N TYR A 105 20.94 2.91 4.54
CA TYR A 105 21.55 3.91 5.40
C TYR A 105 22.90 3.49 6.01
N SER A 106 23.48 2.36 5.59
CA SER A 106 24.71 1.81 6.20
C SER A 106 25.94 2.70 6.00
N ASN A 107 26.01 3.48 4.92
CA ASN A 107 27.19 4.26 4.53
C ASN A 107 26.95 5.78 4.53
N ILE A 108 26.08 6.27 5.39
CA ILE A 108 25.87 7.70 5.54
C ILE A 108 27.09 8.35 6.22
N PRO A 109 27.62 9.46 5.69
CA PRO A 109 28.81 10.10 6.25
C PRO A 109 28.54 10.79 7.59
N SER A 110 27.28 11.16 7.86
CA SER A 110 26.86 11.78 9.12
C SER A 110 25.36 11.64 9.34
N GLN A 111 24.91 11.88 10.58
CA GLN A 111 23.49 11.95 10.92
C GLN A 111 22.71 13.02 10.14
N PHE A 112 23.37 14.12 9.75
CA PHE A 112 22.74 15.21 8.99
C PHE A 112 22.49 14.85 7.52
N SER A 113 23.02 13.70 7.07
CA SER A 113 22.84 13.18 5.72
C SER A 113 21.67 12.20 5.63
N LEU A 114 20.99 11.90 6.75
CA LEU A 114 19.78 11.08 6.76
C LEU A 114 18.60 11.86 6.17
N PRO A 115 17.81 11.26 5.26
CA PRO A 115 16.56 11.87 4.81
C PRO A 115 15.55 12.02 5.97
N ASP A 116 14.74 13.07 5.96
CA ASP A 116 13.72 13.33 7.00
C ASP A 116 12.76 12.16 7.25
N LYS A 117 12.56 11.29 6.25
CA LYS A 117 11.66 10.14 6.31
C LYS A 117 12.36 8.83 6.72
N SER A 118 13.62 8.89 7.18
CA SER A 118 14.38 7.71 7.62
C SER A 118 13.97 7.20 9.01
N MET A 119 13.16 7.95 9.76
CA MET A 119 12.71 7.61 11.10
C MET A 119 11.19 7.47 11.15
N TYR A 120 10.71 6.54 11.96
CA TYR A 120 9.29 6.38 12.29
C TYR A 120 9.16 5.99 13.77
N PRO A 121 8.11 6.40 14.50
CA PRO A 121 7.90 5.96 15.87
C PRO A 121 7.78 4.42 15.95
N MET A 122 8.75 3.77 16.59
CA MET A 122 8.76 2.33 16.84
C MET A 122 9.22 2.06 18.27
N ASP A 123 8.80 0.92 18.81
CA ASP A 123 9.25 0.42 20.12
C ASP A 123 10.73 0.02 20.12
N VAL A 124 11.29 -0.06 21.33
CA VAL A 124 12.69 -0.41 21.57
C VAL A 124 13.06 -1.75 20.96
N ASP A 125 12.16 -2.75 21.02
CA ASP A 125 12.43 -4.08 20.47
C ASP A 125 12.60 -4.01 18.95
N THR A 126 11.74 -3.25 18.27
CA THR A 126 11.83 -3.10 16.81
C THR A 126 13.12 -2.39 16.38
N TRP A 127 13.53 -1.33 17.09
CA TRP A 127 14.80 -0.67 16.81
C TRP A 127 16.00 -1.56 17.15
N GLY A 128 15.88 -2.39 18.19
CA GLY A 128 16.88 -3.40 18.54
C GLY A 128 17.09 -4.42 17.43
N GLU A 129 16.01 -4.94 16.83
CA GLU A 129 16.08 -5.85 15.67
C GLU A 129 16.82 -5.22 14.48
N ILE A 130 16.59 -3.94 14.21
CA ILE A 130 17.29 -3.21 13.13
C ILE A 130 18.77 -3.03 13.46
N LEU A 131 19.09 -2.66 14.69
CA LEU A 131 20.47 -2.45 15.13
C LEU A 131 21.27 -3.75 15.06
N GLU A 132 20.71 -4.87 15.53
CA GLU A 132 21.36 -6.19 15.46
C GLU A 132 21.67 -6.58 14.01
N ALA A 133 20.68 -6.45 13.11
CA ALA A 133 20.86 -6.75 11.70
C ALA A 133 21.92 -5.87 11.01
N GLU A 134 22.17 -4.66 11.53
CA GLU A 134 23.23 -3.79 11.02
C GLU A 134 24.61 -4.14 11.58
N LEU A 135 24.69 -4.62 12.82
CA LEU A 135 25.95 -5.08 13.43
C LEU A 135 26.44 -6.41 12.83
N GLU A 136 25.52 -7.26 12.36
CA GLU A 136 25.82 -8.55 11.74
C GLU A 136 26.27 -8.47 10.25
N ARG A 137 26.23 -7.28 9.64
CA ARG A 137 26.47 -7.06 8.21
C ARG A 137 27.96 -6.97 7.86
#